data_AF-A0A0A0K2H3-F1
#
_entry.id   AF-A0A0A0K2H3-F1
#
_cell.length_a   1.000
_cell.length_b   1.000
_cell.length_c   1.000
_cell.angle_alpha   90.00
_cell.angle_beta   90.00
_cell.angle_gamma   90.00
#
_symmetry.space_group_name_H-M   'P 1'
#
loop_
_entity.id
_entity.type
_entity.pdbx_description
1 polymer ?
#
loop_
_entity_poly.entity_id
_entity_poly.type
_entity_poly.pdbx_seq_one_letter_code
_entity_poly.pdbx_strand_id
1 'polypeptide(L)'
;MEFRSRHLTSPKGRVTVQNYYQFRHVENPGWKLGWTWTRGEVIWSMNGAFATEQGNCSLFKFDIPHSCEDSPVILDLMPEASPENRSEGCCRSGVLSAWAVDPSKSFSSFEISVGSTDEDGNEQPPVNITLMAPGPGYTCSPFLDSSPTISSVIDGKREVQVFRTWKSTCTYSIFVDNKTPVCCVSLSAFYNPSITPCPSCSCGCRKASKSSVQCTRDEYQLSSTDSATNLSSVRCSDHMCPVRVHWHVKTNYINHWRVKLTVSNYNYNRNYSNWNILVQHPGFSQSTEAFSFNRSQLPSFRFGDELALFWGIEDFNTELVQSTESNMGYVTTDVLLEKDLESFTLSNGWAFPRRVYFNGDNCHMALPDTFPMLPNGNPKQSLSLYLFILLFFLELFVLVKV
;
A
#
# COMPACT_ATOMS: atom_id res chain seq x y z
N MET A 1 -18.38 -7.86 -14.92
CA MET A 1 -19.73 -7.32 -15.15
C MET A 1 -20.63 -8.50 -15.45
N GLU A 2 -21.74 -8.61 -14.74
CA GLU A 2 -22.70 -9.72 -14.82
C GLU A 2 -24.05 -9.14 -15.23
N PHE A 3 -24.77 -9.71 -16.20
CA PHE A 3 -26.10 -9.23 -16.62
C PHE A 3 -27.20 -10.27 -16.35
N ARG A 4 -28.34 -9.82 -15.80
CA ARG A 4 -29.59 -10.58 -15.64
C ARG A 4 -30.65 -9.97 -16.56
N SER A 5 -31.05 -10.71 -17.59
CA SER A 5 -32.22 -10.36 -18.39
C SER A 5 -33.44 -11.18 -17.94
N ARG A 6 -34.56 -10.50 -17.68
CA ARG A 6 -35.90 -11.09 -17.75
C ARG A 6 -36.63 -10.35 -18.86
N HIS A 7 -37.15 -11.10 -19.84
CA HIS A 7 -38.02 -10.56 -20.89
C HIS A 7 -39.04 -9.60 -20.27
N LEU A 8 -39.06 -8.37 -20.80
CA LEU A 8 -39.92 -7.20 -20.49
C LEU A 8 -39.43 -6.14 -19.48
N THR A 9 -38.23 -6.24 -18.90
CA THR A 9 -37.63 -5.11 -18.14
C THR A 9 -36.15 -4.94 -18.50
N SER A 10 -35.63 -3.71 -18.48
CA SER A 10 -34.22 -3.41 -18.81
C SER A 10 -33.27 -4.37 -18.08
N PRO A 11 -32.28 -4.97 -18.77
CA PRO A 11 -31.38 -5.94 -18.15
C PRO A 11 -30.63 -5.30 -16.96
N LYS A 12 -30.77 -5.93 -15.80
CA LYS A 12 -30.08 -5.53 -14.57
C LYS A 12 -28.77 -6.28 -14.47
N GLY A 13 -27.67 -5.56 -14.38
CA GLY A 13 -26.36 -6.12 -14.13
C GLY A 13 -25.81 -5.82 -12.74
N ARG A 14 -24.82 -6.61 -12.35
CA ARG A 14 -23.96 -6.38 -11.19
C ARG A 14 -22.52 -6.24 -11.66
N VAL A 15 -21.86 -5.18 -11.22
CA VAL A 15 -20.43 -4.97 -11.45
C VAL A 15 -19.72 -5.13 -10.13
N THR A 16 -18.63 -5.89 -10.12
CA THR A 16 -17.77 -6.08 -8.95
C THR A 16 -16.36 -5.65 -9.31
N VAL A 17 -15.79 -4.76 -8.50
CA VAL A 17 -14.38 -4.38 -8.54
C VAL A 17 -13.70 -5.09 -7.37
N GLN A 18 -12.74 -5.96 -7.67
CA GLN A 18 -12.09 -6.83 -6.71
C GLN A 18 -10.58 -6.58 -6.70
N ASN A 19 -10.03 -6.25 -5.54
CA ASN A 19 -8.60 -6.11 -5.33
C ASN A 19 -8.00 -7.45 -4.88
N TYR A 20 -7.18 -8.06 -5.74
CA TYR A 20 -6.44 -9.29 -5.41
C TYR A 20 -5.00 -9.03 -4.96
N TYR A 21 -4.54 -7.77 -4.93
CA TYR A 21 -3.22 -7.45 -4.45
C TYR A 21 -3.12 -7.73 -2.96
N GLN A 22 -2.12 -8.52 -2.56
CA GLN A 22 -1.98 -9.00 -1.18
C GLN A 22 -1.66 -7.87 -0.19
N PHE A 23 -0.91 -6.85 -0.62
CA PHE A 23 -0.40 -5.79 0.26
C PHE A 23 -0.55 -4.37 -0.33
N ARG A 24 -1.23 -4.19 -1.46
CA ARG A 24 -1.51 -2.86 -2.04
C ARG A 24 -2.98 -2.54 -1.85
N HIS A 25 -3.26 -1.43 -1.19
CA HIS A 25 -4.60 -0.88 -1.02
C HIS A 25 -4.99 -0.05 -2.25
N VAL A 26 -6.29 0.09 -2.49
CA VAL A 26 -6.84 1.22 -3.25
C VAL A 26 -7.22 2.27 -2.23
N GLU A 27 -6.41 3.31 -2.11
CA GLU A 27 -6.61 4.39 -1.16
C GLU A 27 -7.51 5.50 -1.72
N ASN A 28 -7.92 6.45 -0.86
CA ASN A 28 -8.58 7.68 -1.30
C ASN A 28 -7.76 8.38 -2.40
N PRO A 29 -8.40 8.92 -3.45
CA PRO A 29 -9.85 9.11 -3.65
C PRO A 29 -10.64 7.88 -4.15
N GLY A 30 -10.03 6.69 -4.13
CA GLY A 30 -10.67 5.44 -4.53
C GLY A 30 -10.48 5.08 -5.99
N TRP A 31 -11.15 4.00 -6.41
CA TRP A 31 -11.15 3.58 -7.81
C TRP A 31 -12.06 4.46 -8.68
N LYS A 32 -11.66 4.66 -9.94
CA LYS A 32 -12.49 5.17 -11.03
C LYS A 32 -12.50 4.13 -12.15
N LEU A 33 -13.69 3.69 -12.54
CA LEU A 33 -13.87 2.65 -13.55
C LEU A 33 -14.52 3.26 -14.78
N GLY A 34 -13.92 3.07 -15.95
CA GLY A 34 -14.48 3.52 -17.22
C GLY A 34 -14.50 2.38 -18.24
N TRP A 35 -15.39 2.48 -19.22
CA TRP A 35 -15.47 1.59 -20.37
C TRP A 35 -16.21 2.30 -21.50
N THR A 36 -16.25 1.69 -22.69
CA THR A 36 -16.98 2.19 -23.86
C THR A 36 -18.04 1.19 -24.28
N TRP A 37 -19.25 1.68 -24.48
CA TRP A 37 -20.38 0.93 -25.04
C TRP A 37 -20.16 0.60 -26.53
N THR A 38 -20.83 -0.43 -27.05
CA THR A 38 -20.58 -0.92 -28.42
C THR A 38 -21.77 -0.75 -29.37
N ARG A 39 -22.95 -0.53 -28.79
CA ARG A 39 -24.27 -0.56 -29.45
C ARG A 39 -25.20 0.51 -28.89
N GLY A 40 -24.66 1.70 -28.63
CA GLY A 40 -25.43 2.87 -28.15
C GLY A 40 -26.18 2.60 -26.84
N GLU A 41 -25.62 1.75 -25.97
CA GLU A 41 -26.23 1.44 -24.70
C GLU A 41 -26.27 2.66 -23.76
N VAL A 42 -27.33 2.75 -22.95
CA VAL A 42 -27.52 3.81 -21.95
C VAL A 42 -27.74 3.22 -20.57
N ILE A 43 -27.35 3.97 -19.54
CA ILE A 43 -27.53 3.59 -18.14
C ILE A 43 -28.83 4.18 -17.64
N TRP A 44 -29.83 3.33 -17.35
CA TRP A 44 -31.12 3.76 -16.82
C TRP A 44 -31.06 4.09 -15.33
N SER A 45 -30.39 3.25 -14.54
CA SER A 45 -30.28 3.46 -13.09
C SER A 45 -29.06 2.73 -12.53
N MET A 46 -28.59 3.18 -11.36
CA MET A 46 -27.48 2.58 -10.62
C MET A 46 -27.74 2.60 -9.12
N ASN A 47 -27.29 1.56 -8.42
CA ASN A 47 -27.28 1.48 -6.95
C ASN A 47 -25.90 1.04 -6.49
N GLY A 48 -25.32 1.73 -5.51
CA GLY A 48 -23.96 1.49 -5.00
C GLY A 48 -22.86 2.33 -5.63
N ALA A 49 -23.10 2.83 -6.84
CA ALA A 49 -22.18 3.66 -7.62
C ALA A 49 -22.96 4.64 -8.49
N PHE A 50 -22.27 5.58 -9.12
CA PHE A 50 -22.87 6.55 -10.03
C PHE A 50 -21.93 6.88 -11.20
N ALA A 51 -22.50 7.12 -12.37
CA ALA A 51 -21.79 7.75 -13.48
C ALA A 51 -21.55 9.24 -13.19
N THR A 52 -20.36 9.74 -13.48
CA THR A 52 -19.97 11.14 -13.20
C THR A 52 -20.65 12.14 -14.12
N GLU A 53 -21.00 11.73 -15.34
CA GLU A 53 -21.58 12.57 -16.37
C GLU A 53 -22.84 11.92 -16.96
N GLN A 54 -23.86 12.73 -17.22
CA GLN A 54 -25.09 12.28 -17.86
C GLN A 54 -24.96 12.18 -19.39
N GLY A 55 -24.07 12.94 -20.02
CA GLY A 55 -23.93 12.99 -21.48
C GLY A 55 -25.17 13.59 -22.19
N ASN A 56 -25.28 13.34 -23.49
CA ASN A 56 -26.39 13.87 -24.30
C ASN A 56 -27.58 12.90 -24.37
N CYS A 57 -28.53 13.03 -23.46
CA CYS A 57 -29.76 12.23 -23.43
C CYS A 57 -30.94 12.79 -24.25
N SER A 58 -30.71 13.71 -25.21
CA SER A 58 -31.80 14.44 -25.90
C SER A 58 -32.77 13.55 -26.70
N LEU A 59 -32.40 12.30 -26.99
CA LEU A 59 -33.25 11.32 -27.65
C LEU A 59 -34.40 10.83 -26.75
N PHE A 60 -34.28 10.96 -25.43
CA PHE A 60 -35.26 10.50 -24.45
C PHE A 60 -36.11 11.67 -23.92
N LYS A 61 -37.43 11.64 -24.18
CA LYS A 61 -38.35 12.77 -23.87
C LYS A 61 -39.15 12.64 -22.58
N PHE A 62 -39.34 11.44 -22.06
CA PHE A 62 -40.19 11.17 -20.91
C PHE A 62 -39.34 10.76 -19.71
N ASP A 63 -38.81 9.54 -19.75
CA ASP A 63 -37.87 9.05 -18.76
C ASP A 63 -36.45 9.30 -19.27
N ILE A 64 -35.67 10.08 -18.52
CA ILE A 64 -34.30 10.41 -18.87
C ILE A 64 -33.37 9.39 -18.19
N PRO A 65 -32.49 8.70 -18.93
CA PRO A 65 -31.50 7.80 -18.34
C PRO A 65 -30.56 8.52 -17.37
N HIS A 66 -30.01 7.75 -16.42
CA HIS A 66 -28.95 8.20 -15.51
C HIS A 66 -27.72 8.69 -16.29
N SER A 67 -27.34 8.00 -17.37
CA SER A 67 -26.27 8.45 -18.28
C SER A 67 -26.45 7.89 -19.69
N CYS A 68 -26.26 8.76 -20.68
CA CYS A 68 -26.21 8.45 -22.11
C CYS A 68 -24.82 8.67 -22.69
N GLU A 69 -23.79 8.70 -21.84
CA GLU A 69 -22.41 8.83 -22.29
C GLU A 69 -21.94 7.51 -22.92
N ASP A 70 -21.33 7.59 -24.10
CA ASP A 70 -20.83 6.40 -24.81
C ASP A 70 -19.67 5.75 -24.05
N SER A 71 -18.90 6.56 -23.30
CA SER A 71 -17.79 6.09 -22.46
C SER A 71 -17.93 6.59 -21.01
N PRO A 72 -18.85 6.03 -20.21
CA PRO A 72 -19.12 6.54 -18.88
C PRO A 72 -17.96 6.26 -17.92
N VAL A 73 -17.73 7.21 -17.00
CA VAL A 73 -16.82 7.02 -15.85
C VAL A 73 -17.66 6.85 -14.58
N ILE A 74 -17.39 5.77 -13.86
CA ILE A 74 -18.12 5.35 -12.69
C ILE A 74 -17.28 5.50 -11.43
N LEU A 75 -17.91 6.02 -10.39
CA LEU A 75 -17.37 6.15 -9.03
C LEU A 75 -18.26 5.42 -8.03
N ASP A 76 -17.64 4.85 -7.01
CA ASP A 76 -18.33 4.30 -5.84
C ASP A 76 -19.01 5.41 -5.04
N LEU A 77 -20.13 5.09 -4.39
CA LEU A 77 -20.77 6.02 -3.47
C LEU A 77 -19.96 6.20 -2.18
N MET A 78 -20.20 7.32 -1.49
CA MET A 78 -19.59 7.62 -0.20
C MET A 78 -20.23 6.84 0.96
N PRO A 79 -19.54 6.65 2.10
CA PRO A 79 -20.05 5.94 3.28
C PRO A 79 -21.37 6.47 3.86
N GLU A 80 -21.70 7.74 3.58
CA GLU A 80 -22.89 8.44 4.06
C GLU A 80 -24.12 8.20 3.17
N ALA A 81 -23.99 7.46 2.06
CA ALA A 81 -25.09 7.19 1.14
C ALA A 81 -26.31 6.58 1.84
N SER A 82 -27.53 6.93 1.39
CA SER A 82 -28.77 6.40 1.97
C SER A 82 -28.85 4.88 1.82
N PRO A 83 -29.45 4.15 2.79
CA PRO A 83 -29.52 2.68 2.74
C PRO A 83 -30.17 2.12 1.46
N GLU A 84 -31.14 2.83 0.90
CA GLU A 84 -31.86 2.45 -0.34
C GLU A 84 -30.95 2.43 -1.58
N ASN A 85 -29.90 3.25 -1.57
CA ASN A 85 -28.95 3.39 -2.67
C ASN A 85 -27.71 2.51 -2.48
N ARG A 86 -27.62 1.73 -1.39
CA ARG A 86 -26.48 0.85 -1.11
C ARG A 86 -26.66 -0.52 -1.75
N SER A 87 -25.54 -1.06 -2.20
CA SER A 87 -25.38 -2.44 -2.67
C SER A 87 -24.39 -3.20 -1.78
N GLU A 88 -24.24 -4.49 -2.02
CA GLU A 88 -23.30 -5.33 -1.29
C GLU A 88 -21.84 -4.87 -1.49
N GLY A 89 -21.12 -4.66 -0.40
CA GLY A 89 -19.69 -4.31 -0.43
C GLY A 89 -19.36 -2.86 -0.85
N CYS A 90 -20.33 -2.08 -1.34
CA CYS A 90 -20.23 -0.61 -1.39
C CYS A 90 -20.31 -0.06 0.06
N CYS A 91 -20.25 1.22 0.34
CA CYS A 91 -20.08 2.41 -0.47
C CYS A 91 -18.95 3.12 0.26
N ARG A 92 -17.70 2.87 -0.18
CA ARG A 92 -16.50 3.18 0.60
C ARG A 92 -15.67 4.25 -0.10
N SER A 93 -16.32 5.11 -0.89
CA SER A 93 -15.65 6.08 -1.76
C SER A 93 -14.57 5.43 -2.63
N GLY A 94 -14.79 4.18 -3.04
CA GLY A 94 -13.89 3.43 -3.91
C GLY A 94 -12.62 2.91 -3.22
N VAL A 95 -12.54 3.00 -1.90
CA VAL A 95 -11.42 2.44 -1.11
C VAL A 95 -11.57 0.92 -1.03
N LEU A 96 -10.51 0.19 -1.38
CA LEU A 96 -10.43 -1.27 -1.29
C LEU A 96 -9.23 -1.70 -0.46
N SER A 97 -9.45 -2.59 0.50
CA SER A 97 -8.36 -3.17 1.27
C SER A 97 -7.47 -4.07 0.42
N ALA A 98 -6.22 -4.22 0.81
CA ALA A 98 -5.35 -5.27 0.30
C ALA A 98 -5.90 -6.63 0.75
N TRP A 99 -5.82 -7.63 -0.13
CA TRP A 99 -6.47 -8.93 0.08
C TRP A 99 -5.98 -9.63 1.36
N ALA A 100 -4.67 -9.58 1.67
CA ALA A 100 -4.14 -10.25 2.86
C ALA A 100 -4.45 -9.52 4.17
N VAL A 101 -4.86 -8.25 4.11
CA VAL A 101 -5.20 -7.43 5.28
C VAL A 101 -6.67 -7.65 5.66
N ASP A 102 -7.57 -7.47 4.69
CA ASP A 102 -9.01 -7.69 4.89
C ASP A 102 -9.69 -8.13 3.58
N PRO A 103 -9.85 -9.44 3.35
CA PRO A 103 -10.54 -9.96 2.19
C PRO A 103 -11.99 -9.46 2.06
N SER A 104 -12.69 -9.24 3.19
CA SER A 104 -14.08 -8.78 3.19
C SER A 104 -14.23 -7.33 2.73
N LYS A 105 -13.18 -6.52 2.91
CA LYS A 105 -13.10 -5.12 2.45
C LYS A 105 -12.30 -4.96 1.15
N SER A 106 -11.90 -6.06 0.51
CA SER A 106 -11.09 -6.04 -0.72
C SER A 106 -11.90 -5.88 -2.00
N PHE A 107 -13.23 -5.74 -1.90
CA PHE A 107 -14.12 -5.58 -3.05
C PHE A 107 -15.19 -4.52 -2.81
N SER A 108 -15.70 -3.97 -3.91
CA SER A 108 -16.94 -3.20 -3.97
C SER A 108 -17.79 -3.73 -5.13
N SER A 109 -19.11 -3.68 -5.00
CA SER A 109 -20.02 -4.02 -6.08
C SER A 109 -21.16 -3.05 -6.18
N PHE A 110 -21.70 -2.86 -7.38
CA PHE A 110 -22.84 -2.00 -7.65
C PHE A 110 -23.78 -2.64 -8.67
N GLU A 111 -25.05 -2.30 -8.59
CA GLU A 111 -26.08 -2.73 -9.54
C GLU A 111 -26.27 -1.64 -10.60
N ILE A 112 -26.52 -2.07 -11.83
CA ILE A 112 -26.70 -1.19 -12.98
C ILE A 112 -27.85 -1.70 -13.85
N SER A 113 -28.73 -0.81 -14.32
CA SER A 113 -29.74 -1.14 -15.31
C SER A 113 -29.35 -0.53 -16.64
N VAL A 114 -29.18 -1.36 -17.67
CA VAL A 114 -28.72 -0.93 -18.99
C VAL A 114 -29.84 -1.11 -19.99
N GLY A 115 -30.00 -0.16 -20.90
CA GLY A 115 -30.87 -0.29 -22.07
C GLY A 115 -30.05 -0.16 -23.34
N SER A 116 -30.47 -0.85 -24.39
CA SER A 116 -29.94 -0.65 -25.75
C SER A 116 -31.08 -0.28 -26.67
N THR A 117 -30.78 0.51 -27.70
CA THR A 117 -31.69 0.79 -28.80
C THR A 117 -31.69 -0.31 -29.87
N ASP A 118 -30.73 -1.24 -29.84
CA ASP A 118 -30.63 -2.34 -30.80
C ASP A 118 -31.55 -3.50 -30.43
N GLU A 119 -32.39 -3.91 -31.38
CA GLU A 119 -33.36 -5.01 -31.21
C GLU A 119 -32.74 -6.41 -31.37
N ASP A 120 -31.47 -6.50 -31.81
CA ASP A 120 -30.83 -7.75 -32.25
C ASP A 120 -30.46 -8.74 -31.12
N GLY A 121 -30.77 -8.45 -29.86
CA GLY A 121 -30.72 -9.39 -28.72
C GLY A 121 -29.35 -9.99 -28.38
N ASN A 122 -28.29 -9.67 -29.15
CA ASN A 122 -26.95 -10.22 -28.95
C ASN A 122 -26.11 -9.27 -28.09
N GLU A 123 -26.12 -9.49 -26.78
CA GLU A 123 -25.36 -8.70 -25.80
C GLU A 123 -23.85 -8.82 -26.08
N GLN A 124 -23.18 -7.68 -26.30
CA GLN A 124 -21.72 -7.61 -26.45
C GLN A 124 -21.08 -7.02 -25.19
N PRO A 125 -19.88 -7.49 -24.79
CA PRO A 125 -19.18 -6.87 -23.69
C PRO A 125 -18.76 -5.44 -24.07
N PRO A 126 -18.76 -4.50 -23.12
CA PRO A 126 -18.15 -3.20 -23.36
C PRO A 126 -16.65 -3.35 -23.67
N VAL A 127 -16.09 -2.33 -24.31
CA VAL A 127 -14.68 -2.30 -24.73
C VAL A 127 -13.92 -1.18 -24.01
N ASN A 128 -12.61 -1.07 -24.25
CA ASN A 128 -11.77 0.02 -23.73
C ASN A 128 -11.90 0.24 -22.21
N ILE A 129 -11.86 -0.83 -21.42
CA ILE A 129 -11.91 -0.71 -19.97
C ILE A 129 -10.69 0.04 -19.43
N THR A 130 -10.95 1.03 -18.58
CA THR A 130 -9.96 1.83 -17.87
C THR A 130 -10.19 1.73 -16.37
N LEU A 131 -9.11 1.56 -15.60
CA LEU A 131 -9.14 1.59 -14.15
C LEU A 131 -8.09 2.57 -13.64
N MET A 132 -8.51 3.51 -12.79
CA MET A 132 -7.61 4.34 -11.98
C MET A 132 -7.84 3.97 -10.52
N ALA A 133 -6.78 3.69 -9.75
CA ALA A 133 -6.97 3.15 -8.40
C ALA A 133 -5.79 3.35 -7.42
N PRO A 134 -5.70 4.50 -6.74
CA PRO A 134 -5.82 5.87 -7.24
C PRO A 134 -4.61 6.29 -8.10
N GLY A 135 -4.86 7.12 -9.11
CA GLY A 135 -3.84 7.57 -10.08
C GLY A 135 -3.68 6.60 -11.28
N PRO A 136 -2.81 6.95 -12.24
CA PRO A 136 -2.49 6.09 -13.37
C PRO A 136 -1.72 4.85 -12.89
N GLY A 137 -1.51 3.87 -13.77
CA GLY A 137 -0.64 2.73 -13.47
C GLY A 137 -1.26 1.36 -13.72
N TYR A 138 -2.59 1.29 -13.83
CA TYR A 138 -3.28 0.04 -14.14
C TYR A 138 -3.53 -0.08 -15.64
N THR A 139 -3.26 -1.26 -16.18
CA THR A 139 -3.63 -1.64 -17.55
C THR A 139 -4.53 -2.86 -17.47
N CYS A 140 -5.69 -2.79 -18.11
CA CYS A 140 -6.71 -3.83 -18.07
C CYS A 140 -6.72 -4.63 -19.37
N SER A 141 -6.93 -5.95 -19.25
CA SER A 141 -7.22 -6.79 -20.41
C SER A 141 -8.60 -6.45 -20.99
N PRO A 142 -8.87 -6.76 -22.27
CA PRO A 142 -10.24 -6.81 -22.78
C PRO A 142 -11.12 -7.70 -21.91
N PHE A 143 -12.43 -7.45 -21.94
CA PHE A 143 -13.40 -8.33 -21.30
C PHE A 143 -13.44 -9.70 -21.99
N LEU A 144 -13.35 -10.76 -21.19
CA LEU A 144 -13.46 -12.14 -21.63
C LEU A 144 -14.74 -12.76 -21.07
N ASP A 145 -15.41 -13.56 -21.89
CA ASP A 145 -16.52 -14.41 -21.43
C ASP A 145 -16.03 -15.41 -20.38
N SER A 146 -16.77 -15.53 -19.29
CA SER A 146 -16.52 -16.46 -18.20
C SER A 146 -17.73 -17.38 -18.02
N SER A 147 -17.53 -18.48 -17.29
CA SER A 147 -18.65 -19.26 -16.76
C SER A 147 -19.63 -18.33 -16.02
N PRO A 148 -20.95 -18.50 -16.24
CA PRO A 148 -21.95 -17.67 -15.60
C PRO A 148 -21.84 -17.76 -14.08
N THR A 149 -21.86 -16.61 -13.42
CA THR A 149 -21.80 -16.56 -11.97
C THR A 149 -23.11 -17.08 -11.36
N ILE A 150 -22.99 -17.82 -10.26
CA ILE A 150 -24.15 -18.30 -9.50
C ILE A 150 -24.25 -17.43 -8.25
N SER A 151 -25.46 -16.95 -7.99
CA SER A 151 -25.76 -16.14 -6.82
C SER A 151 -26.84 -16.82 -6.01
N SER A 152 -26.60 -16.97 -4.70
CA SER A 152 -27.60 -17.47 -3.76
C SER A 152 -28.61 -16.37 -3.45
N VAL A 153 -29.89 -16.68 -3.58
CA VAL A 153 -31.04 -15.82 -3.29
C VAL A 153 -31.94 -16.53 -2.28
N ILE A 154 -32.68 -15.78 -1.46
CA ILE A 154 -33.59 -16.32 -0.42
C ILE A 154 -32.80 -17.18 0.59
N ASP A 155 -31.91 -16.55 1.36
CA ASP A 155 -31.13 -17.18 2.44
C ASP A 155 -30.41 -18.48 2.03
N GLY A 156 -29.87 -18.53 0.82
CA GLY A 156 -29.15 -19.71 0.32
C GLY A 156 -30.03 -20.84 -0.22
N LYS A 157 -31.36 -20.72 -0.17
CA LYS A 157 -32.29 -21.78 -0.59
C LYS A 157 -32.53 -21.84 -2.09
N ARG A 158 -32.21 -20.77 -2.82
CA ARG A 158 -32.35 -20.71 -4.27
C ARG A 158 -31.06 -20.22 -4.89
N GLU A 159 -30.61 -20.89 -5.93
CA GLU A 159 -29.53 -20.39 -6.77
C GLU A 159 -30.12 -19.72 -8.02
N VAL A 160 -29.58 -18.56 -8.36
CA VAL A 160 -29.89 -17.86 -9.60
C VAL A 160 -28.59 -17.67 -10.37
N GLN A 161 -28.55 -18.25 -11.56
CA GLN A 161 -27.47 -18.08 -12.50
C GLN A 161 -27.71 -16.81 -13.33
N VAL A 162 -26.68 -15.97 -13.47
CA VAL A 162 -26.72 -14.84 -14.40
C VAL A 162 -26.69 -15.33 -15.84
N PHE A 163 -27.25 -14.52 -16.75
CA PHE A 163 -27.30 -14.89 -18.17
C PHE A 163 -25.88 -14.93 -18.76
N ARG A 164 -25.07 -13.92 -18.44
CA ARG A 164 -23.69 -13.80 -18.92
C ARG A 164 -22.80 -13.09 -17.91
N THR A 165 -21.53 -13.50 -17.87
CA THR A 165 -20.49 -12.90 -17.02
C THR A 165 -19.26 -12.56 -17.85
N TRP A 166 -18.83 -11.32 -17.78
CA TRP A 166 -17.58 -10.84 -18.36
C TRP A 166 -16.56 -10.47 -17.29
N LYS A 167 -15.31 -10.88 -17.50
CA LYS A 167 -14.18 -10.59 -16.60
C LYS A 167 -13.07 -9.87 -17.35
N SER A 168 -12.50 -8.85 -16.72
CA SER A 168 -11.27 -8.19 -17.14
C SER A 168 -10.31 -8.21 -15.97
N THR A 169 -9.01 -8.39 -16.25
CA THR A 169 -7.96 -8.35 -15.23
C THR A 169 -7.10 -7.11 -15.45
N CYS A 170 -6.99 -6.29 -14.41
CA CYS A 170 -6.17 -5.09 -14.42
C CYS A 170 -4.89 -5.31 -13.61
N THR A 171 -3.75 -4.98 -14.20
CA THR A 171 -2.44 -5.12 -13.57
C THR A 171 -1.77 -3.76 -13.42
N TYR A 172 -1.26 -3.49 -12.23
CA TYR A 172 -0.47 -2.32 -11.90
C TYR A 172 0.97 -2.44 -12.41
N SER A 173 1.49 -1.35 -12.99
CA SER A 173 2.87 -1.19 -13.43
C SER A 173 3.45 0.13 -12.96
N ILE A 174 4.59 0.06 -12.26
CA ILE A 174 5.34 1.24 -11.81
C ILE A 174 5.80 2.14 -12.97
N PHE A 175 6.02 1.56 -14.16
CA PHE A 175 6.45 2.30 -15.35
C PHE A 175 5.34 3.18 -15.91
N VAL A 176 4.09 2.73 -15.77
CA VAL A 176 2.90 3.48 -16.20
C VAL A 176 2.52 4.54 -15.15
N ASP A 177 2.74 4.23 -13.87
CA ASP A 177 2.45 5.16 -12.76
C ASP A 177 3.46 6.32 -12.69
N ASN A 178 4.72 6.10 -13.11
CA ASN A 178 5.81 7.10 -13.17
C ASN A 178 5.94 7.94 -11.89
N LYS A 179 5.69 7.32 -10.72
CA LYS A 179 5.73 8.01 -9.43
C LYS A 179 7.15 8.05 -8.86
N THR A 180 7.51 9.20 -8.31
CA THR A 180 8.65 9.32 -7.40
C THR A 180 8.42 8.43 -6.18
N PRO A 181 9.47 7.82 -5.59
CA PRO A 181 9.34 7.08 -4.34
C PRO A 181 8.61 7.90 -3.27
N VAL A 182 7.78 7.23 -2.46
CA VAL A 182 6.98 7.88 -1.40
C VAL A 182 7.51 7.59 0.00
N CYS A 183 8.49 6.68 0.11
CA CYS A 183 9.07 6.29 1.38
C CYS A 183 10.57 5.96 1.28
N CYS A 184 11.24 6.05 2.42
CA CYS A 184 12.65 5.63 2.57
C CYS A 184 12.83 4.85 3.86
N VAL A 185 13.94 4.09 3.93
CA VAL A 185 14.31 3.30 5.10
C VAL A 185 15.57 3.85 5.75
N SER A 186 15.56 3.90 7.08
CA SER A 186 16.73 4.19 7.92
C SER A 186 16.98 3.03 8.88
N LEU A 187 18.24 2.75 9.18
CA LEU A 187 18.65 1.54 9.88
C LEU A 187 19.54 1.90 11.07
N SER A 188 19.37 1.19 12.18
CA SER A 188 20.24 1.33 13.35
C SER A 188 20.33 0.01 14.12
N ALA A 189 21.36 -0.14 14.95
CA ALA A 189 21.54 -1.33 15.77
C ALA A 189 22.19 -0.99 17.11
N PHE A 190 21.89 -1.76 18.16
CA PHE A 190 22.45 -1.54 19.50
C PHE A 190 23.99 -1.66 19.56
N TYR A 191 24.59 -2.41 18.65
CA TYR A 191 26.04 -2.64 18.59
C TYR A 191 26.79 -1.61 17.74
N ASN A 192 26.09 -0.66 17.11
CA ASN A 192 26.72 0.38 16.28
C ASN A 192 26.13 1.75 16.63
N PRO A 193 26.94 2.72 17.08
CA PRO A 193 26.45 4.04 17.46
C PRO A 193 25.99 4.88 16.26
N SER A 194 26.39 4.52 15.04
CA SER A 194 26.01 5.23 13.82
C SER A 194 24.66 4.72 13.29
N ILE A 195 23.80 5.65 12.91
CA ILE A 195 22.55 5.37 12.22
C ILE A 195 22.81 5.50 10.72
N THR A 196 22.43 4.51 9.93
CA THR A 196 22.37 4.64 8.47
C THR A 196 21.08 5.40 8.14
N PRO A 197 21.16 6.68 7.74
CA PRO A 197 19.96 7.48 7.49
C PRO A 197 19.30 7.04 6.18
N CYS A 198 18.10 7.56 5.93
CA CYS A 198 17.55 7.51 4.58
C CYS A 198 18.52 8.17 3.59
N PRO A 199 18.73 7.60 2.38
CA PRO A 199 19.55 8.25 1.37
C PRO A 199 19.03 9.66 1.05
N SER A 200 19.96 10.61 0.88
CA SER A 200 19.61 11.98 0.51
C SER A 200 18.87 12.01 -0.83
N CYS A 201 17.90 12.91 -0.95
CA CYS A 201 17.04 13.08 -2.12
C CYS A 201 16.23 11.84 -2.56
N SER A 202 16.00 10.87 -1.67
CA SER A 202 15.24 9.64 -1.99
C SER A 202 13.88 9.91 -2.65
N CYS A 203 13.18 10.97 -2.22
CA CYS A 203 11.87 11.36 -2.76
C CYS A 203 11.89 12.77 -3.37
N GLY A 204 13.04 13.16 -3.94
CA GLY A 204 13.29 14.49 -4.49
C GLY A 204 14.25 15.31 -3.63
N CYS A 205 14.89 16.31 -4.22
CA CYS A 205 15.82 17.18 -3.49
C CYS A 205 15.13 18.45 -2.99
N ARG A 206 15.57 18.92 -1.82
CA ARG A 206 15.13 20.20 -1.25
C ARG A 206 15.56 21.36 -2.16
N LYS A 207 14.59 22.15 -2.63
CA LYS A 207 14.82 23.42 -3.35
C LYS A 207 14.82 24.65 -2.41
N ALA A 208 14.27 24.51 -1.19
CA ALA A 208 14.09 25.59 -0.22
C ALA A 208 15.32 25.82 0.69
N SER A 209 15.47 27.05 1.23
CA SER A 209 16.52 27.42 2.20
C SER A 209 16.53 26.50 3.43
N LYS A 210 17.71 26.21 4.01
CA LYS A 210 17.91 25.29 5.15
C LYS A 210 17.06 25.60 6.40
N SER A 211 16.59 26.84 6.55
CA SER A 211 15.76 27.28 7.69
C SER A 211 14.28 26.95 7.59
N SER A 212 13.78 26.52 6.42
CA SER A 212 12.36 26.17 6.28
C SER A 212 12.05 24.86 7.04
N VAL A 213 10.92 24.86 7.76
CA VAL A 213 10.38 23.66 8.45
C VAL A 213 9.53 22.83 7.50
N GLN A 214 8.79 23.52 6.62
CA GLN A 214 7.93 22.95 5.59
C GLN A 214 8.60 23.07 4.22
N CYS A 215 8.58 21.98 3.46
CA CYS A 215 9.15 21.90 2.12
C CYS A 215 8.10 21.32 1.17
N THR A 216 8.03 21.89 -0.01
CA THR A 216 7.12 21.40 -1.05
C THR A 216 7.84 20.44 -1.98
N ARG A 217 7.19 19.32 -2.27
CA ARG A 217 7.65 18.35 -3.25
C ARG A 217 6.76 18.43 -4.49
N ASP A 218 7.40 18.45 -5.65
CA ASP A 218 6.71 18.31 -6.93
C ASP A 218 6.29 16.84 -7.06
N GLU A 219 4.99 16.55 -6.97
CA GLU A 219 4.45 15.29 -7.50
C GLU A 219 4.42 15.41 -9.01
N TYR A 220 5.39 14.81 -9.70
CA TYR A 220 5.30 14.65 -11.15
C TYR A 220 4.14 13.69 -11.47
N GLN A 221 2.94 14.22 -11.65
CA GLN A 221 1.87 13.56 -12.40
C GLN A 221 1.78 14.24 -13.77
N LEU A 222 1.89 13.45 -14.84
CA LEU A 222 1.62 13.95 -16.19
C LEU A 222 0.10 13.96 -16.39
N SER A 223 -0.45 15.17 -16.54
CA SER A 223 -1.76 15.52 -17.11
C SER A 223 -3.02 14.90 -16.49
N SER A 224 -3.74 15.70 -15.69
CA SER A 224 -5.19 15.86 -15.88
C SER A 224 -5.54 17.33 -15.69
N THR A 225 -6.35 17.86 -16.57
CA THR A 225 -6.83 19.24 -16.70
C THR A 225 -7.73 19.69 -15.54
N ASP A 226 -7.26 19.57 -14.31
CA ASP A 226 -7.82 20.26 -13.15
C ASP A 226 -6.71 21.06 -12.46
N SER A 227 -6.77 22.37 -12.68
CA SER A 227 -5.90 23.38 -12.11
C SER A 227 -6.16 23.55 -10.62
N ALA A 228 -5.54 22.73 -9.76
CA ALA A 228 -5.18 23.06 -8.37
C ALA A 228 -4.25 21.97 -7.76
N THR A 229 -2.94 22.26 -7.72
CA THR A 229 -2.00 21.88 -6.65
C THR A 229 -2.09 20.47 -6.03
N ASN A 230 -1.49 19.44 -6.64
CA ASN A 230 -1.04 18.24 -5.90
C ASN A 230 0.40 18.40 -5.41
N LEU A 231 0.71 19.55 -4.81
CA LEU A 231 1.99 19.77 -4.15
C LEU A 231 1.91 19.16 -2.75
N SER A 232 2.54 17.99 -2.57
CA SER A 232 2.61 17.38 -1.25
C SER A 232 3.56 18.19 -0.37
N SER A 233 3.02 18.82 0.67
CA SER A 233 3.79 19.49 1.69
C SER A 233 4.36 18.49 2.68
N VAL A 234 5.68 18.48 2.86
CA VAL A 234 6.36 17.58 3.80
C VAL A 234 7.27 18.37 4.74
N ARG A 235 7.53 17.81 5.92
CA ARG A 235 8.55 18.32 6.84
C ARG A 235 9.92 18.19 6.17
N CYS A 236 10.64 19.30 6.10
CA CYS A 236 11.94 19.35 5.43
C CYS A 236 12.91 18.35 6.05
N SER A 237 13.50 17.51 5.21
CA SER A 237 14.59 16.60 5.56
C SER A 237 15.52 16.42 4.37
N ASP A 238 16.66 15.78 4.58
CA ASP A 238 17.60 15.51 3.48
C ASP A 238 17.04 14.50 2.46
N HIS A 239 16.13 13.63 2.88
CA HIS A 239 15.53 12.59 2.04
C HIS A 239 14.21 13.01 1.37
N MET A 240 13.53 14.04 1.92
CA MET A 240 12.27 14.62 1.39
C MET A 240 11.09 13.65 1.22
N CYS A 241 11.17 12.45 1.81
CA CYS A 241 10.11 11.44 1.71
C CYS A 241 8.94 11.73 2.64
N PRO A 242 7.68 11.61 2.15
CA PRO A 242 6.48 11.67 2.98
C PRO A 242 6.46 10.64 4.12
N VAL A 243 7.06 9.45 3.90
CA VAL A 243 7.11 8.40 4.92
C VAL A 243 8.55 7.94 5.15
N ARG A 244 8.89 7.70 6.42
CA ARG A 244 10.15 7.07 6.82
C ARG A 244 9.85 5.81 7.61
N VAL A 245 10.42 4.69 7.16
CA VAL A 245 10.47 3.45 7.94
C VAL A 245 11.81 3.38 8.65
N HIS A 246 11.81 3.21 9.96
CA HIS A 246 13.00 3.01 10.77
C HIS A 246 13.02 1.59 11.32
N TRP A 247 14.10 0.87 11.01
CA TRP A 247 14.35 -0.48 11.49
C TRP A 247 15.52 -0.44 12.48
N HIS A 248 15.20 -0.67 13.75
CA HIS A 248 16.20 -0.65 14.82
C HIS A 248 16.38 -2.03 15.44
N VAL A 249 17.58 -2.59 15.35
CA VAL A 249 17.94 -3.83 16.04
C VAL A 249 18.23 -3.51 17.51
N LYS A 250 17.26 -3.80 18.40
CA LYS A 250 17.33 -3.45 19.83
C LYS A 250 18.25 -4.36 20.61
N THR A 251 18.06 -5.67 20.48
CA THR A 251 18.72 -6.64 21.35
C THR A 251 18.76 -8.00 20.68
N ASN A 252 19.84 -8.72 20.93
CA ASN A 252 20.08 -10.06 20.44
C ASN A 252 20.01 -11.05 21.62
N TYR A 253 18.89 -11.77 21.80
CA TYR A 253 18.74 -12.80 22.84
C TYR A 253 19.23 -14.16 22.34
N ILE A 254 19.22 -15.19 23.20
CA ILE A 254 19.70 -16.53 22.81
C ILE A 254 18.86 -17.09 21.65
N ASN A 255 17.53 -17.11 21.79
CA ASN A 255 16.64 -17.81 20.85
C ASN A 255 15.96 -16.87 19.82
N HIS A 256 15.97 -15.57 20.06
CA HIS A 256 15.32 -14.59 19.20
C HIS A 256 16.08 -13.28 19.21
N TRP A 257 15.73 -12.38 18.30
CA TRP A 257 16.19 -11.00 18.34
C TRP A 257 14.98 -10.07 18.30
N ARG A 258 15.15 -8.91 18.93
CA ARG A 258 14.11 -7.90 19.05
C ARG A 258 14.45 -6.74 18.14
N VAL A 259 13.53 -6.45 17.23
CA VAL A 259 13.58 -5.28 16.35
C VAL A 259 12.51 -4.30 16.79
N LYS A 260 12.80 -3.01 16.76
CA LYS A 260 11.78 -1.97 16.81
C LYS A 260 11.57 -1.42 15.42
N LEU A 261 10.35 -1.61 14.91
CA LEU A 261 9.87 -1.01 13.68
C LEU A 261 9.14 0.28 14.04
N THR A 262 9.53 1.39 13.42
CA THR A 262 8.85 2.68 13.57
C THR A 262 8.56 3.27 12.19
N VAL A 263 7.34 3.72 11.98
CA VAL A 263 6.89 4.35 10.73
C VAL A 263 6.55 5.78 11.07
N SER A 264 7.16 6.74 10.40
CA SER A 264 6.95 8.17 10.65
C SER A 264 6.37 8.84 9.41
N ASN A 265 5.38 9.70 9.63
CA ASN A 265 4.72 10.51 8.60
C ASN A 265 5.24 11.94 8.64
N TYR A 266 5.88 12.35 7.55
CA TYR A 266 6.43 13.68 7.30
C TYR A 266 5.45 14.55 6.50
N ASN A 267 4.36 14.00 5.96
CA ASN A 267 3.38 14.74 5.17
C ASN A 267 2.51 15.61 6.08
N TYR A 268 2.29 16.88 5.73
CA TYR A 268 1.45 17.81 6.48
C TYR A 268 -0.04 17.75 6.13
N ASN A 269 -0.36 17.21 4.94
CA ASN A 269 -1.68 17.32 4.33
C ASN A 269 -2.33 15.93 4.13
N ARG A 270 -1.72 14.86 4.66
CA ARG A 270 -2.17 13.49 4.42
C ARG A 270 -1.97 12.59 5.64
N ASN A 271 -3.08 12.03 6.09
CA ASN A 271 -3.10 10.84 6.94
C ASN A 271 -3.04 9.58 6.07
N TYR A 272 -2.40 8.53 6.57
CA TYR A 272 -2.44 7.20 5.95
C TYR A 272 -3.33 6.29 6.80
N SER A 273 -4.59 6.15 6.42
CA SER A 273 -5.55 5.24 7.04
C SER A 273 -5.40 3.82 6.47
N ASN A 274 -5.56 2.80 7.31
CA ASN A 274 -5.33 1.39 6.98
C ASN A 274 -3.95 1.13 6.37
N TRP A 275 -2.93 1.80 6.90
CA TRP A 275 -1.56 1.62 6.45
C TRP A 275 -1.08 0.18 6.66
N ASN A 276 -0.17 -0.26 5.80
CA ASN A 276 0.51 -1.53 5.94
C ASN A 276 2.00 -1.41 5.57
N ILE A 277 2.78 -2.38 6.03
CA ILE A 277 4.19 -2.53 5.66
C ILE A 277 4.46 -3.98 5.32
N LEU A 278 5.00 -4.20 4.12
CA LEU A 278 5.58 -5.48 3.75
C LEU A 278 7.10 -5.41 3.93
N VAL A 279 7.66 -6.39 4.62
CA VAL A 279 9.11 -6.50 4.84
C VAL A 279 9.59 -7.82 4.26
N GLN A 280 10.65 -7.76 3.45
CA GLN A 280 11.38 -8.94 2.99
C GLN A 280 12.61 -9.13 3.86
N HIS A 281 12.69 -10.26 4.57
CA HIS A 281 13.81 -10.57 5.45
C HIS A 281 13.94 -12.09 5.66
N PRO A 282 15.16 -12.66 5.61
CA PRO A 282 15.37 -14.11 5.78
C PRO A 282 14.82 -14.66 7.11
N GLY A 283 14.99 -13.91 8.20
CA GLY A 283 14.46 -14.24 9.52
C GLY A 283 12.93 -14.40 9.65
N PHE A 284 12.13 -14.12 8.61
CA PHE A 284 10.69 -14.46 8.62
C PHE A 284 10.41 -15.92 8.23
N SER A 285 11.45 -16.73 7.97
CA SER A 285 11.32 -18.19 7.82
C SER A 285 10.92 -18.89 9.11
N GLN A 286 11.15 -18.26 10.26
CA GLN A 286 10.82 -18.78 11.59
C GLN A 286 9.64 -18.04 12.21
N SER A 287 9.23 -18.49 13.40
CA SER A 287 8.17 -17.80 14.14
C SER A 287 8.55 -16.33 14.37
N THR A 288 7.57 -15.47 14.10
CA THR A 288 7.70 -14.02 14.28
C THR A 288 6.61 -13.58 15.24
N GLU A 289 6.84 -12.56 16.06
CA GLU A 289 5.77 -11.97 16.88
C GLU A 289 5.80 -10.46 16.71
N ALA A 290 4.63 -9.82 16.64
CA ALA A 290 4.50 -8.38 16.66
C ALA A 290 3.54 -8.01 17.79
N PHE A 291 3.93 -7.06 18.65
CA PHE A 291 3.16 -6.78 19.88
C PHE A 291 2.00 -5.81 19.69
N SER A 292 2.14 -4.85 18.77
CA SER A 292 1.20 -3.73 18.63
C SER A 292 0.68 -3.56 17.20
N PHE A 293 1.02 -4.48 16.30
CA PHE A 293 0.54 -4.56 14.92
C PHE A 293 -0.02 -5.95 14.66
N ASN A 294 -1.00 -6.03 13.77
CA ASN A 294 -1.37 -7.29 13.15
C ASN A 294 -0.25 -7.77 12.23
N ARG A 295 -0.19 -9.09 11.98
CA ARG A 295 0.79 -9.68 11.09
C ARG A 295 0.22 -10.81 10.24
N SER A 296 0.82 -11.00 9.07
CA SER A 296 0.62 -12.18 8.23
C SER A 296 1.92 -12.50 7.50
N GLN A 297 2.18 -13.78 7.26
CA GLN A 297 3.28 -14.23 6.42
C GLN A 297 2.75 -14.46 5.01
N LEU A 298 3.43 -13.92 4.01
CA LEU A 298 3.07 -14.11 2.61
C LEU A 298 4.05 -15.06 1.93
N PRO A 299 3.58 -15.95 1.04
CA PRO A 299 4.46 -16.85 0.33
C PRO A 299 5.46 -16.07 -0.53
N SER A 300 6.74 -16.39 -0.38
CA SER A 300 7.81 -15.80 -1.21
C SER A 300 7.80 -16.44 -2.60
N PHE A 301 7.35 -15.71 -3.63
CA PHE A 301 7.44 -16.22 -5.01
C PHE A 301 8.83 -15.95 -5.58
N ARG A 302 9.59 -17.03 -5.86
CA ARG A 302 10.86 -17.08 -6.62
C ARG A 302 12.11 -16.39 -6.03
N PHE A 303 12.06 -15.74 -4.87
CA PHE A 303 13.19 -14.92 -4.37
C PHE A 303 13.82 -15.31 -3.01
N GLY A 304 13.52 -16.50 -2.48
CA GLY A 304 14.30 -17.14 -1.40
C GLY A 304 14.08 -16.59 0.02
N ASP A 305 13.90 -15.27 0.19
CA ASP A 305 13.57 -14.67 1.49
C ASP A 305 12.06 -14.57 1.72
N GLU A 306 11.63 -14.88 2.94
CA GLU A 306 10.24 -14.80 3.37
C GLU A 306 9.75 -13.35 3.55
N LEU A 307 8.43 -13.18 3.42
CA LEU A 307 7.74 -11.90 3.46
C LEU A 307 6.83 -11.83 4.67
N ALA A 308 6.95 -10.77 5.48
CA ALA A 308 6.00 -10.47 6.54
C ALA A 308 5.27 -9.15 6.25
N LEU A 309 3.95 -9.21 6.33
CA LEU A 309 3.04 -8.08 6.24
C LEU A 309 2.61 -7.66 7.64
N PHE A 310 2.68 -6.36 7.92
CA PHE A 310 2.25 -5.74 9.18
C PHE A 310 1.25 -4.62 8.91
N TRP A 311 0.24 -4.48 9.76
CA TRP A 311 -0.75 -3.40 9.67
C TRP A 311 -1.33 -3.05 11.03
N GLY A 312 -2.06 -1.94 11.10
CA GLY A 312 -2.69 -1.48 12.33
C GLY A 312 -3.75 -2.43 12.89
N ILE A 313 -3.97 -2.36 14.19
CA ILE A 313 -5.06 -3.01 14.92
C ILE A 313 -6.24 -2.04 14.94
N GLU A 314 -7.44 -2.55 14.61
CA GLU A 314 -8.69 -1.79 14.61
C GLU A 314 -8.89 -1.05 15.94
N ASP A 315 -9.38 0.19 15.87
CA ASP A 315 -9.56 1.10 17.01
C ASP A 315 -8.31 1.45 17.83
N PHE A 316 -7.10 1.07 17.38
CA PHE A 316 -5.85 1.36 18.08
C PHE A 316 -4.87 2.20 17.27
N ASN A 317 -4.44 1.70 16.10
CA ASN A 317 -3.41 2.36 15.31
C ASN A 317 -3.57 2.15 13.80
N THR A 318 -4.82 2.07 13.32
CA THR A 318 -5.14 2.03 11.88
C THR A 318 -4.83 3.33 11.14
N GLU A 319 -4.63 4.44 11.85
CA GLU A 319 -4.27 5.73 11.25
C GLU A 319 -2.85 6.15 11.58
N LEU A 320 -2.05 6.40 10.53
CA LEU A 320 -0.78 7.08 10.62
C LEU A 320 -1.00 8.58 10.32
N VAL A 321 -1.19 9.34 11.38
CA VAL A 321 -1.54 10.76 11.34
C VAL A 321 -0.45 11.61 10.70
N GLN A 322 -0.85 12.72 10.08
CA GLN A 322 0.04 13.69 9.44
C GLN A 322 0.99 14.40 10.40
N SER A 323 2.05 14.99 9.86
CA SER A 323 2.96 15.86 10.60
C SER A 323 2.30 17.18 10.95
N THR A 324 2.67 17.73 12.11
CA THR A 324 2.39 19.11 12.53
C THR A 324 3.70 19.90 12.60
N GLU A 325 3.61 21.20 12.86
CA GLU A 325 4.80 22.06 13.00
C GLU A 325 5.72 21.57 14.12
N SER A 326 5.15 21.10 15.23
CA SER A 326 5.89 20.62 16.39
C SER A 326 6.35 19.18 16.22
N ASN A 327 5.45 18.26 15.85
CA ASN A 327 5.71 16.82 15.89
C ASN A 327 5.38 16.11 14.57
N MET A 328 5.99 14.94 14.37
CA MET A 328 5.62 14.05 13.27
C MET A 328 4.72 12.94 13.81
N GLY A 329 3.69 12.54 13.06
CA GLY A 329 2.92 11.35 13.37
C GLY A 329 3.79 10.10 13.22
N TYR A 330 3.60 9.11 14.08
CA TYR A 330 4.30 7.83 13.97
C TYR A 330 3.52 6.68 14.58
N VAL A 331 3.80 5.48 14.08
CA VAL A 331 3.38 4.21 14.69
C VAL A 331 4.62 3.36 14.95
N THR A 332 4.58 2.50 15.97
CA THR A 332 5.72 1.64 16.28
C THR A 332 5.31 0.31 16.87
N THR A 333 6.09 -0.72 16.60
CA THR A 333 5.99 -2.03 17.23
C THR A 333 7.35 -2.62 17.52
N ASP A 334 7.41 -3.50 18.51
CA ASP A 334 8.52 -4.43 18.67
C ASP A 334 8.16 -5.72 17.91
N VAL A 335 9.09 -6.21 17.10
CA VAL A 335 9.02 -7.48 16.38
C VAL A 335 10.03 -8.44 17.01
N LEU A 336 9.58 -9.64 17.40
CA LEU A 336 10.46 -10.74 17.75
C LEU A 336 10.63 -11.64 16.55
N LEU A 337 11.87 -11.96 16.26
CA LEU A 337 12.25 -12.84 15.17
C LEU A 337 13.02 -14.00 15.79
N GLU A 338 12.47 -15.20 15.70
CA GLU A 338 13.14 -16.40 16.15
C GLU A 338 14.41 -16.64 15.32
N LYS A 339 15.45 -17.13 15.99
CA LYS A 339 16.71 -17.42 15.32
C LYS A 339 16.69 -18.82 14.77
N ASP A 340 16.91 -18.90 13.47
CA ASP A 340 17.41 -20.11 12.85
C ASP A 340 18.93 -20.21 13.07
N LEU A 341 19.37 -21.22 13.80
CA LEU A 341 20.79 -21.43 14.10
C LEU A 341 21.63 -21.75 12.86
N GLU A 342 21.01 -22.18 11.76
CA GLU A 342 21.71 -22.51 10.51
C GLU A 342 21.96 -21.28 9.64
N SER A 343 20.99 -20.34 9.57
CA SER A 343 21.08 -19.15 8.71
C SER A 343 21.45 -17.86 9.43
N PHE A 344 21.32 -17.80 10.76
CA PHE A 344 21.57 -16.58 11.53
C PHE A 344 23.03 -16.16 11.48
N THR A 345 23.27 -14.89 11.17
CA THR A 345 24.58 -14.26 11.31
C THR A 345 24.43 -12.78 11.70
N LEU A 346 25.46 -12.23 12.36
CA LEU A 346 25.61 -10.79 12.56
C LEU A 346 26.46 -10.14 11.46
N SER A 347 27.03 -10.92 10.55
CA SER A 347 27.78 -10.42 9.41
C SER A 347 26.87 -9.94 8.28
N ASN A 348 27.44 -9.13 7.38
CA ASN A 348 26.84 -8.79 6.08
C ASN A 348 25.41 -8.21 6.15
N GLY A 349 25.10 -7.52 7.26
CA GLY A 349 23.81 -6.86 7.44
C GLY A 349 22.61 -7.82 7.45
N TRP A 350 22.77 -9.08 7.85
CA TRP A 350 21.69 -10.06 7.90
C TRP A 350 20.51 -9.62 8.77
N ALA A 351 20.78 -8.86 9.84
CA ALA A 351 19.76 -8.34 10.76
C ALA A 351 18.90 -7.18 10.18
N PHE A 352 19.07 -6.85 8.90
CA PHE A 352 18.37 -5.74 8.26
C PHE A 352 17.55 -6.24 7.08
N PRO A 353 16.39 -5.60 6.81
CA PRO A 353 15.52 -6.01 5.72
C PRO A 353 16.22 -5.87 4.37
N ARG A 354 15.87 -6.75 3.44
CA ARG A 354 16.34 -6.66 2.04
C ARG A 354 15.50 -5.68 1.23
N ARG A 355 14.19 -5.65 1.50
CA ARG A 355 13.23 -4.72 0.91
C ARG A 355 12.13 -4.37 1.91
N VAL A 356 11.59 -3.18 1.76
CA VAL A 356 10.46 -2.68 2.54
C VAL A 356 9.50 -2.00 1.59
N TYR A 357 8.21 -2.32 1.69
CA TYR A 357 7.15 -1.65 0.96
C TYR A 357 6.19 -1.02 1.97
N PHE A 358 5.78 0.22 1.71
CA PHE A 358 4.74 0.91 2.47
C PHE A 358 3.53 1.09 1.58
N ASN A 359 2.37 0.58 1.99
CA ASN A 359 1.11 0.61 1.22
C ASN A 359 1.24 0.09 -0.23
N GLY A 360 2.19 -0.81 -0.47
CA GLY A 360 2.47 -1.38 -1.79
C GLY A 360 3.64 -0.72 -2.54
N ASP A 361 4.10 0.46 -2.13
CA ASP A 361 5.17 1.19 -2.81
C ASP A 361 6.54 0.83 -2.22
N ASN A 362 7.52 0.61 -3.09
CA ASN A 362 8.87 0.23 -2.68
C ASN A 362 9.60 1.41 -2.03
N CYS A 363 10.08 1.23 -0.79
CA CYS A 363 10.83 2.26 -0.09
C CYS A 363 12.30 2.26 -0.52
N HIS A 364 12.84 3.46 -0.72
CA HIS A 364 14.25 3.61 -1.06
C HIS A 364 15.13 3.26 0.15
N MET A 365 16.07 2.33 -0.04
CA MET A 365 16.97 1.84 1.01
C MET A 365 18.41 2.23 0.68
N ALA A 366 19.22 2.44 1.72
CA ALA A 366 20.67 2.57 1.55
C ALA A 366 21.27 1.27 0.99
N LEU A 367 22.48 1.36 0.44
CA LEU A 367 23.18 0.19 -0.06
C LEU A 367 23.65 -0.70 1.11
N PRO A 368 23.62 -2.05 0.98
CA PRO A 368 23.93 -2.97 2.09
C PRO A 368 25.31 -2.78 2.75
N ASP A 369 26.30 -2.27 2.02
CA ASP A 369 27.65 -1.94 2.50
C ASP A 369 27.67 -0.77 3.50
N THR A 370 26.62 0.05 3.50
CA THR A 370 26.45 1.18 4.44
C THR A 370 25.64 0.83 5.68
N PHE A 371 25.19 -0.43 5.81
CA PHE A 371 24.39 -0.85 6.96
C PHE A 371 25.23 -0.84 8.24
N PRO A 372 24.60 -0.65 9.41
CA PRO A 372 25.33 -0.70 10.67
C PRO A 372 26.02 -2.06 10.83
N MET A 373 27.35 -2.08 10.76
CA MET A 373 28.14 -3.30 10.94
C MET A 373 28.59 -3.45 12.39
N LEU A 374 28.94 -4.67 12.78
CA LEU A 374 29.65 -4.88 14.04
C LEU A 374 30.94 -4.04 14.04
N PRO A 375 31.32 -3.45 15.18
CA PRO A 375 32.59 -2.74 15.26
C PRO A 375 33.71 -3.71 14.89
N ASN A 376 34.49 -3.35 13.87
CA ASN A 376 35.68 -4.11 13.50
C ASN A 376 36.59 -4.14 14.72
N GLY A 377 36.71 -5.33 15.33
CA GLY A 377 37.51 -5.57 16.51
C GLY A 377 38.99 -5.35 16.21
N ASN A 378 39.43 -4.11 16.34
CA ASN A 378 40.68 -3.86 17.02
C ASN A 378 40.34 -2.89 18.14
N PRO A 379 40.01 -3.38 19.36
CA PRO A 379 40.23 -2.53 20.51
C PRO A 379 41.69 -2.10 20.39
N LYS A 380 41.94 -0.81 20.18
CA LYS A 380 43.25 -0.27 20.54
C LYS A 380 43.35 -0.60 22.02
N GLN A 381 44.04 -1.70 22.32
CA GLN A 381 44.53 -1.95 23.66
C GLN A 381 45.42 -0.74 23.92
N SER A 382 44.83 0.31 24.50
CA SER A 382 45.56 1.24 25.30
C SER A 382 46.07 0.36 26.44
N LEU A 383 47.19 -0.32 26.21
CA LEU A 383 48.02 -0.90 27.26
C LEU A 383 48.14 0.21 28.29
N SER A 384 47.41 0.03 29.38
CA SER A 384 47.31 1.05 30.41
C SER A 384 48.74 1.32 30.86
N LEU A 385 49.25 2.52 30.60
CA LEU A 385 50.57 2.95 31.05
C LEU A 385 50.72 2.71 32.56
N TYR A 386 49.62 2.76 33.31
CA TYR A 386 49.58 2.41 34.73
C TYR A 386 49.98 0.97 35.02
N LEU A 387 49.63 0.00 34.18
CA LEU A 387 50.00 -1.41 34.38
C LEU A 387 51.50 -1.62 34.14
N PHE A 388 52.07 -0.95 33.13
CA PHE A 388 53.51 -0.95 32.88
C PHE A 388 54.28 -0.25 34.00
N ILE A 389 53.77 0.88 34.50
CA ILE A 389 54.37 1.61 35.62
C ILE A 389 54.31 0.76 36.91
N LEU A 390 53.20 0.08 37.18
CA LEU A 390 53.08 -0.83 38.34
C LEU A 390 54.06 -1.99 38.27
N LEU A 391 54.22 -2.61 37.10
CA LEU A 391 55.18 -3.69 36.89
C LEU A 391 56.63 -3.20 37.04
N PHE A 392 56.93 -2.00 36.54
CA PHE A 392 58.26 -1.39 36.69
C PHE A 392 58.59 -1.07 38.15
N PHE A 393 57.63 -0.56 38.93
CA PHE A 393 57.83 -0.33 40.37
C PHE A 393 57.97 -1.63 41.16
N LEU A 394 57.27 -2.71 40.77
CA LEU A 394 57.40 -4.03 41.39
C LEU A 394 58.80 -4.64 41.16
N GLU A 395 59.33 -4.56 39.95
CA GLU A 395 60.71 -4.96 39.61
C GLU A 395 61.75 -4.18 40.42
N LEU A 396 61.59 -2.85 40.53
CA LEU A 396 62.50 -2.02 41.33
C LEU A 396 62.46 -2.39 42.83
N PHE A 397 61.29 -2.76 43.35
CA PHE A 397 61.13 -3.17 44.75
C PHE A 397 61.80 -4.51 45.05
N VAL A 398 61.87 -5.41 44.06
CA VAL A 398 62.57 -6.69 44.18
C VAL A 398 64.09 -6.50 44.09
N LEU A 399 64.56 -5.60 43.22
CA LEU A 399 65.99 -5.27 43.07
C LEU A 399 66.61 -4.54 44.26
N VAL A 400 65.83 -3.77 45.03
CA VAL A 400 66.32 -3.06 46.24
C VAL A 400 66.37 -3.98 47.48
N LYS A 401 65.86 -5.21 47.38
CA LYS A 401 65.83 -6.20 48.48
C LYS A 401 66.88 -7.32 48.36
N VAL A 402 67.79 -7.22 47.41
CA VAL A 402 69.00 -8.06 47.26
C VAL A 402 70.22 -7.17 47.51
#